data_AF-A0A4R4YHS8-F1
#
_entry.id   AF-A0A4R4YHS8-F1
#
_cell.length_a   1.000
_cell.length_b   1.000
_cell.length_c   1.000
_cell.angle_alpha   90.00
_cell.angle_beta   90.00
_cell.angle_gamma   90.00
#
_symmetry.space_group_name_H-M   'P 1'
#
loop_
_entity.id
_entity.type
_entity.pdbx_description
1 polymer ?
#
loop_
_entity_poly.entity_id
_entity_poly.type
_entity_poly.pdbx_seq_one_letter_code
_entity_poly.pdbx_strand_id
1 'polypeptide(L)' 'MAEPAEHPHDTEDLVRLVRVVRQEQGWTPAKLAEAAGVPEGEVARFEVEEIVPAEPLAMRFLAAMGRV' A
#
# COMPACT_ATOMS: atom_id res chain seq x y z
N MET A 1 15.65 25.93 8.77
CA MET A 1 15.57 24.47 9.02
C MET A 1 14.13 24.15 9.36
N ALA A 2 13.38 23.62 8.40
CA ALA A 2 12.04 23.06 8.60
C ALA A 2 11.76 22.15 7.40
N GLU A 3 12.10 20.87 7.52
CA GLU A 3 11.59 19.81 6.67
C GLU A 3 10.86 18.87 7.63
N PRO A 4 9.52 18.80 7.52
CA PRO A 4 8.94 17.51 7.16
C PRO A 4 7.69 17.74 6.31
N ALA A 5 7.88 17.98 5.02
CA ALA A 5 6.82 17.69 4.06
C ALA A 5 7.05 16.23 3.65
N GLU A 6 6.40 15.32 4.36
CA GLU A 6 6.18 13.95 3.87
C GLU A 6 5.78 14.08 2.40
N HIS A 7 6.66 13.64 1.49
CA HIS A 7 6.50 13.95 0.08
C HIS A 7 5.20 13.27 -0.37
N PRO A 8 4.23 14.00 -0.95
CA PRO A 8 3.01 13.38 -1.49
C PRO A 8 3.34 12.29 -2.52
N HIS A 9 4.51 12.40 -3.16
CA HIS A 9 5.05 11.37 -4.04
C HIS A 9 5.35 10.03 -3.35
N ASP A 10 5.74 9.99 -2.08
CA ASP A 10 6.02 8.71 -1.39
C ASP A 10 4.76 7.84 -1.28
N THR A 11 3.60 8.47 -1.06
CA THR A 11 2.32 7.75 -1.02
C THR A 11 1.95 7.19 -2.39
N GLU A 12 1.99 8.02 -3.43
CA GLU A 12 1.68 7.61 -4.81
C GLU A 12 2.63 6.49 -5.29
N ASP A 13 3.93 6.61 -4.99
CA ASP A 13 4.95 5.62 -5.38
C ASP A 13 4.77 4.28 -4.63
N LEU A 14 4.45 4.33 -3.33
CA LEU A 14 4.14 3.14 -2.54
C LEU A 14 2.87 2.43 -2.99
N VAL A 15 1.81 3.18 -3.30
CA VAL A 15 0.56 2.63 -3.86
C VAL A 15 0.83 1.96 -5.19
N ARG A 16 1.59 2.64 -6.06
CA ARG A 16 2.00 2.10 -7.37
C ARG A 16 2.84 0.84 -7.21
N LEU A 17 3.80 0.81 -6.29
CA LEU A 17 4.65 -0.34 -6.01
C LEU A 17 3.83 -1.54 -5.55
N VAL A 18 2.98 -1.36 -4.53
CA VAL A 18 2.08 -2.41 -4.02
C VAL A 18 1.20 -2.95 -5.15
N ARG A 19 0.65 -2.06 -5.99
CA ARG A 19 -0.21 -2.45 -7.12
C ARG A 19 0.55 -3.22 -8.20
N VAL A 20 1.80 -2.86 -8.49
CA VAL A 20 2.67 -3.59 -9.42
C VAL A 20 3.01 -4.97 -8.86
N VAL A 21 3.50 -5.04 -7.63
CA VAL A 21 3.87 -6.32 -6.98
C VAL A 21 2.66 -7.25 -6.86
N ARG A 22 1.49 -6.71 -6.51
CA ARG A 22 0.23 -7.44 -6.47
C ARG A 22 -0.11 -8.03 -7.84
N GLN A 23 -0.01 -7.25 -8.91
CA GLN A 23 -0.28 -7.71 -10.27
C GLN A 23 0.74 -8.75 -10.76
N GLU A 24 2.03 -8.55 -10.49
CA GLU A 24 3.09 -9.50 -10.86
C GLU A 24 2.89 -10.87 -10.21
N GLN A 25 2.41 -10.90 -8.96
CA GLN A 25 2.09 -12.15 -8.28
C GLN A 25 0.71 -12.74 -8.63
N GLY A 26 -0.10 -12.03 -9.42
CA GLY A 26 -1.48 -12.41 -9.72
C GLY A 26 -2.41 -12.35 -8.51
N TRP A 27 -2.11 -11.48 -7.53
CA TRP A 27 -2.91 -11.32 -6.33
C TRP A 27 -4.11 -10.41 -6.58
N THR A 28 -5.26 -10.79 -6.03
CA THR A 28 -6.46 -9.94 -5.99
C THR A 28 -6.37 -8.98 -4.81
N PRO A 29 -7.11 -7.85 -4.83
CA PRO A 29 -7.20 -6.95 -3.68
C PRO A 29 -7.68 -7.69 -2.42
N ALA A 30 -8.65 -8.59 -2.57
CA ALA A 30 -9.13 -9.50 -1.54
C ALA A 30 -8.00 -10.32 -0.91
N LYS A 31 -7.17 -10.95 -1.73
CA LYS A 31 -6.05 -11.77 -1.25
C LYS A 31 -5.00 -10.93 -0.52
N LEU A 32 -4.73 -9.73 -1.00
CA LEU A 32 -3.82 -8.80 -0.33
C LEU A 32 -4.39 -8.34 1.02
N ALA A 33 -5.68 -8.04 1.07
CA ALA A 33 -6.40 -7.67 2.29
C ALA A 33 -6.30 -8.78 3.35
N GLU A 34 -6.61 -10.02 2.95
CA GLU A 34 -6.51 -11.19 3.83
C GLU A 34 -5.07 -11.43 4.30
N ALA A 35 -4.08 -11.36 3.40
CA ALA A 35 -2.68 -11.57 3.74
C ALA A 35 -2.12 -10.49 4.67
N ALA A 36 -2.54 -9.23 4.50
CA ALA A 36 -2.16 -8.12 5.38
C ALA A 36 -3.00 -8.02 6.66
N GLY A 37 -4.06 -8.82 6.76
CA GLY A 37 -5.01 -8.80 7.87
C GLY A 37 -5.77 -7.48 7.97
N VAL A 38 -6.07 -6.85 6.82
CA VAL A 38 -6.84 -5.59 6.73
C VAL A 38 -8.13 -5.83 5.95
N PRO A 39 -9.17 -5.02 6.15
CA PRO A 39 -10.39 -5.15 5.38
C PRO A 39 -10.19 -4.73 3.91
N GLU A 40 -10.90 -5.37 2.98
CA GLU A 40 -10.81 -5.07 1.54
C GLU A 40 -11.11 -3.60 1.22
N GLY A 41 -11.98 -2.96 2.01
CA GLY A 41 -12.28 -1.54 1.89
C GLY A 41 -11.07 -0.64 2.17
N GLU A 42 -10.14 -1.05 3.04
CA GLU A 42 -8.88 -0.32 3.23
C GLU A 42 -7.94 -0.47 2.03
N VAL A 43 -7.91 -1.64 1.39
CA VAL A 43 -7.14 -1.82 0.15
C VAL A 43 -7.69 -0.93 -0.96
N ALA A 44 -9.02 -0.85 -1.10
CA ALA A 44 -9.65 0.02 -2.09
C ALA A 44 -9.33 1.50 -1.84
N ARG A 45 -9.42 1.96 -0.58
CA ARG A 45 -9.07 3.34 -0.18
C ARG A 45 -7.59 3.65 -0.38
N PHE A 46 -6.72 2.67 -0.13
CA PHE A 46 -5.29 2.79 -0.41
C PHE A 46 -5.02 2.90 -1.92
N GLU A 47 -5.69 2.10 -2.76
CA GLU A 47 -5.55 2.15 -4.22
C GLU A 47 -6.07 3.45 -4.85
N VAL A 48 -6.96 4.19 -4.18
CA VAL A 48 -7.43 5.52 -4.61
C VAL A 48 -6.71 6.68 -3.89
N GLU A 49 -5.62 6.38 -3.17
CA GLU A 49 -4.80 7.38 -2.46
C GLU A 49 -5.59 8.18 -1.41
N GLU A 50 -6.70 7.62 -0.91
CA GLU A 50 -7.58 8.25 0.09
C GLU A 50 -7.06 8.03 1.53
N ILE A 51 -6.08 7.14 1.73
CA ILE A 51 -5.45 6.89 3.04
C ILE A 51 -4.16 7.70 3.17
N VAL A 52 -4.13 8.60 4.16
CA VAL A 52 -2.92 9.32 4.58
C VAL A 52 -2.80 9.21 6.11
N PRO A 53 -1.70 8.66 6.67
CA PRO A 53 -0.48 8.22 6.00
C PRO A 53 -0.59 6.80 5.37
N ALA A 54 -0.17 6.68 4.12
CA ALA A 54 -0.19 5.41 3.37
C ALA A 54 1.02 4.51 3.67
N GLU A 55 2.12 5.08 4.16
CA GLU A 55 3.38 4.41 4.44
C GLU A 55 3.25 3.15 5.34
N PRO A 56 2.63 3.22 6.54
CA PRO A 56 2.49 2.03 7.39
C PRO A 56 1.62 0.94 6.75
N LEU A 57 0.63 1.31 5.95
CA LEU A 57 -0.25 0.37 5.28
C LEU A 57 0.45 -0.29 4.07
N ALA A 58 1.19 0.49 3.28
CA ALA A 58 2.04 -0.01 2.20
C ALA A 58 3.10 -0.98 2.72
N MET A 59 3.76 -0.66 3.83
CA MET A 59 4.71 -1.55 4.49
C MET A 59 4.06 -2.87 4.88
N ARG A 60 2.85 -2.84 5.45
CA ARG A 60 2.10 -4.08 5.78
C ARG A 60 1.78 -4.89 4.54
N PHE A 61 1.38 -4.26 3.44
CA PHE A 61 1.14 -4.95 2.18
C PHE A 61 2.40 -5.59 1.61
N LEU A 62 3.51 -4.87 1.60
CA LEU A 62 4.81 -5.37 1.14
C LEU A 62 5.30 -6.53 2.02
N ALA A 63 5.11 -6.44 3.34
CA ALA A 63 5.45 -7.51 4.28
C ALA A 63 4.59 -8.75 4.05
N ALA A 64 3.27 -8.58 3.86
CA ALA A 64 2.37 -9.68 3.53
C ALA A 64 2.74 -10.36 2.20
N MET A 65 3.30 -9.62 1.25
CA MET A 65 3.80 -10.12 -0.01
C MET A 65 5.24 -10.67 0.06
N GLY A 66 5.89 -10.62 1.22
CA GLY A 66 7.25 -11.14 1.43
C GLY A 66 8.35 -10.30 0.77
N ARG A 67 8.14 -9.00 0.60
CA ARG A 67 9.11 -8.07 -0.01
C ARG A 67 9.98 -7.28 1.00
N VAL A 68 9.81 -7.53 2.30
CA VAL A 68 10.56 -6.93 3.43
C VAL A 68 10.89 -8.01 4.46
#